data_AF-S8CPM5-F1
#
_entry.id   AF-S8CPM5-F1
#
_cell.length_a   1.000
_cell.length_b   1.000
_cell.length_c   1.000
_cell.angle_alpha   90.00
_cell.angle_beta   90.00
_cell.angle_gamma   90.00
#
_symmetry.space_group_name_H-M   'P 1'
#
loop_
_entity.id
_entity.type
_entity.pdbx_description
1 polymer ?
#
loop_
_entity_poly.entity_id
_entity_poly.type
_entity_poly.pdbx_seq_one_letter_code
_entity_poly.pdbx_strand_id
1 'polypeptide(L)'
;QTIFDITKFGAKPGADIRQALLSAWDAAAKSSTPSKVVVPAGNWYLSQILLQENKAPIELNVQGTIEADADPGKLPNKQAEWITINYVDGLTLTGGGVFDGKGQQAWKQNDCGSNTECAKLPIVSETI
;
A
#
# COMPACT_ATOMS: atom_id res chain seq x y z
N GLN A 1 11.46 1.06 -20.28
CA GLN A 1 10.96 1.15 -18.90
C GLN A 1 11.76 0.17 -18.05
N THR A 2 12.40 0.62 -16.97
CA THR A 2 13.14 -0.27 -16.04
C THR A 2 12.18 -0.95 -15.08
N ILE A 3 12.40 -2.23 -14.77
CA ILE A 3 11.52 -3.04 -13.92
C ILE A 3 12.19 -3.30 -12.57
N PHE A 4 11.46 -3.02 -11.50
CA PHE A 4 11.85 -3.19 -10.10
C PHE A 4 10.87 -4.18 -9.44
N ASP A 5 11.22 -5.46 -9.49
CA ASP A 5 10.44 -6.55 -8.88
C ASP A 5 10.77 -6.66 -7.39
N ILE A 6 9.76 -6.57 -6.52
CA ILE A 6 9.95 -6.57 -5.06
C ILE A 6 10.64 -7.84 -4.53
N THR A 7 10.59 -8.96 -5.23
CA THR A 7 11.29 -10.20 -4.84
C THR A 7 12.81 -10.05 -4.94
N LYS A 8 13.29 -9.17 -5.81
CA LYS A 8 14.70 -8.78 -5.91
C LYS A 8 15.13 -7.84 -4.79
N PHE A 9 14.16 -7.26 -4.08
CA PHE A 9 14.35 -6.43 -2.90
C PHE A 9 14.02 -7.16 -1.59
N GLY A 10 13.90 -8.49 -1.64
CA GLY A 10 13.76 -9.33 -0.44
C GLY A 10 12.33 -9.64 -0.01
N ALA A 11 11.31 -9.33 -0.84
CA ALA A 11 9.95 -9.78 -0.56
C ALA A 11 9.88 -11.31 -0.49
N LYS A 12 9.24 -11.83 0.57
CA LYS A 12 9.06 -13.27 0.80
C LYS A 12 7.61 -13.55 1.19
N PRO A 13 7.00 -14.65 0.70
CA PRO A 13 5.68 -15.07 1.14
C PRO A 13 5.62 -15.24 2.67
N GLY A 14 4.51 -14.83 3.29
CA GLY A 14 4.30 -14.92 4.73
C GLY A 14 5.09 -13.90 5.58
N ALA A 15 5.92 -13.06 4.97
CA ALA A 15 6.60 -11.95 5.63
C ALA A 15 5.97 -10.60 5.23
N ASP A 16 6.19 -9.57 6.06
CA ASP A 16 5.84 -8.20 5.70
C ASP A 16 6.71 -7.69 4.54
N ILE A 17 6.07 -7.34 3.43
CA ILE A 17 6.75 -6.86 2.23
C ILE A 17 7.07 -5.36 2.27
N ARG A 18 6.69 -4.62 3.32
CA ARG A 18 6.89 -3.16 3.42
C ARG A 18 8.28 -2.72 3.00
N GLN A 19 9.32 -3.32 3.57
CA GLN A 19 10.70 -2.90 3.30
C GLN A 19 11.11 -3.19 1.85
N ALA A 20 10.68 -4.32 1.30
CA ALA A 20 10.97 -4.69 -0.08
C ALA A 20 10.26 -3.75 -1.08
N LEU A 21 9.01 -3.39 -0.80
CA LEU A 21 8.24 -2.44 -1.61
C LEU A 21 8.82 -1.04 -1.52
N LEU A 22 9.20 -0.56 -0.32
CA LEU A 22 9.90 0.73 -0.15
C LEU A 22 11.20 0.76 -0.96
N SER A 23 12.04 -0.27 -0.84
CA SER A 23 13.33 -0.29 -1.55
C SER A 23 13.17 -0.39 -3.07
N ALA A 24 12.18 -1.13 -3.57
CA ALA A 24 11.86 -1.18 -4.99
C ALA A 24 11.33 0.17 -5.51
N TRP A 25 10.45 0.81 -4.73
CA TRP A 25 9.93 2.14 -5.04
C TRP A 25 11.04 3.20 -5.07
N ASP A 26 11.91 3.25 -4.07
CA ASP A 26 13.01 4.21 -4.01
C ASP A 26 13.97 4.06 -5.20
N ALA A 27 14.22 2.82 -5.64
CA ALA A 27 15.03 2.56 -6.81
C ALA A 27 14.34 3.04 -8.09
N ALA A 28 13.03 2.82 -8.21
CA ALA A 28 12.22 3.31 -9.31
C ALA A 28 12.12 4.85 -9.34
N ALA A 29 11.91 5.48 -8.19
CA ALA A 29 11.80 6.93 -8.03
C ALA A 29 13.07 7.68 -8.42
N LYS A 30 14.24 7.05 -8.25
CA LYS A 30 15.54 7.60 -8.68
C LYS A 30 15.81 7.48 -10.18
N SER A 31 15.02 6.70 -10.91
CA SER A 31 15.14 6.54 -12.36
C SER A 31 14.84 7.85 -13.10
N SER A 32 15.72 8.23 -14.03
CA SER A 32 15.51 9.39 -14.92
C SER A 32 14.59 9.10 -16.12
N THR A 33 14.14 7.84 -16.26
CA THR A 33 13.23 7.39 -17.33
C THR A 33 12.05 6.65 -16.72
N PRO A 34 10.91 6.51 -17.44
CA PRO A 34 9.76 5.78 -16.93
C PRO A 34 10.13 4.40 -16.40
N SER A 35 9.58 4.04 -15.24
CA SER A 35 9.90 2.80 -14.54
C SER A 35 8.64 2.04 -14.10
N LYS A 36 8.83 0.79 -13.68
CA LYS A 36 7.77 -0.11 -13.21
C LYS A 36 8.20 -0.78 -11.92
N VAL A 37 7.41 -0.68 -10.87
CA VAL A 37 7.51 -1.51 -9.66
C VAL A 37 6.53 -2.66 -9.80
N VAL A 38 6.98 -3.90 -9.61
CA VAL A 38 6.14 -5.10 -9.79
C VAL A 38 5.95 -5.82 -8.46
N VAL A 39 4.69 -6.01 -8.07
CA VAL A 39 4.26 -6.94 -7.04
C VAL A 39 3.74 -8.21 -7.74
N PRO A 40 4.50 -9.30 -7.77
CA PRO A 40 4.13 -10.48 -8.55
C PRO A 40 2.93 -11.21 -7.93
N ALA A 41 2.38 -12.17 -8.68
CA ALA A 41 1.31 -13.03 -8.21
C ALA A 41 1.69 -13.75 -6.90
N GLY A 42 0.72 -13.86 -5.99
CA GLY A 42 0.90 -14.39 -4.64
C GLY A 42 0.09 -13.61 -3.61
N ASN A 43 0.16 -14.03 -2.34
CA ASN A 43 -0.44 -13.31 -1.22
C ASN A 43 0.66 -12.65 -0.40
N TRP A 44 0.54 -11.35 -0.18
CA TRP A 44 1.57 -10.52 0.42
C TRP A 44 0.96 -9.74 1.59
N TYR A 45 1.55 -9.88 2.77
CA TYR A 45 1.21 -9.02 3.90
C TYR A 45 1.96 -7.70 3.77
N LEU A 46 1.24 -6.57 3.91
CA LEU A 46 1.82 -5.24 3.86
C LEU A 46 1.38 -4.42 5.08
N SER A 47 2.34 -4.01 5.91
CA SER A 47 2.06 -2.99 6.93
C SER A 47 2.02 -1.58 6.34
N GLN A 48 1.46 -0.62 7.10
CA GLN A 48 1.21 0.76 6.66
C GLN A 48 2.39 1.38 5.89
N ILE A 49 2.24 1.81 4.64
CA ILE A 49 3.37 2.31 3.83
C ILE A 49 3.11 3.72 3.29
N LEU A 50 4.18 4.49 3.20
CA LEU A 50 4.23 5.78 2.52
C LEU A 50 5.22 5.68 1.36
N LEU A 51 4.72 5.87 0.14
CA LEU A 51 5.49 5.92 -1.10
C LEU A 51 5.50 7.37 -1.58
N GLN A 52 6.67 7.93 -1.82
CA GLN A 52 6.79 9.35 -2.16
C GLN A 52 7.76 9.57 -3.30
N GLU A 53 7.53 10.68 -3.99
CA GLU A 53 8.43 11.27 -4.99
C GLU A 53 8.74 10.38 -6.20
N ASN A 54 9.04 11.03 -7.32
CA ASN A 54 9.60 10.38 -8.50
C ASN A 54 10.26 11.42 -9.40
N LYS A 55 11.29 11.01 -10.15
CA LYS A 55 11.92 11.86 -11.17
C LYS A 55 11.31 11.71 -12.57
N ALA A 56 10.63 10.60 -12.82
CA ALA A 56 9.97 10.26 -14.07
C ALA A 56 8.78 9.33 -13.79
N PRO A 57 7.78 9.21 -14.68
CA PRO A 57 6.58 8.40 -14.45
C PRO A 57 6.87 7.00 -13.92
N ILE A 58 6.12 6.58 -12.90
CA ILE A 58 6.23 5.25 -12.28
C ILE A 58 4.93 4.49 -12.47
N GLU A 59 5.04 3.25 -12.93
CA GLU A 59 3.96 2.29 -12.92
C GLU A 59 4.09 1.36 -11.71
N LEU A 60 3.07 1.33 -10.85
CA LEU A 60 2.92 0.28 -9.85
C LEU A 60 2.06 -0.84 -10.46
N ASN A 61 2.68 -1.98 -10.77
CA ASN A 61 2.00 -3.14 -11.34
C ASN A 61 1.76 -4.20 -10.27
N VAL A 62 0.50 -4.39 -9.87
CA VAL A 62 0.11 -5.34 -8.83
C VAL A 62 -0.61 -6.54 -9.44
N GLN A 63 0.03 -7.70 -9.36
CA GLN A 63 -0.49 -8.98 -9.87
C GLN A 63 -0.98 -9.91 -8.75
N GLY A 64 -0.48 -9.71 -7.52
CA GLY A 64 -0.88 -10.49 -6.34
C GLY A 64 -1.99 -9.85 -5.52
N THR A 65 -2.35 -10.52 -4.42
CA THR A 65 -3.19 -9.98 -3.36
C THR A 65 -2.29 -9.38 -2.28
N ILE A 66 -2.46 -8.09 -2.01
CA ILE A 66 -1.82 -7.37 -0.92
C ILE A 66 -2.84 -7.28 0.20
N GLU A 67 -2.49 -7.77 1.39
CA GLU A 67 -3.38 -7.85 2.54
C GLU A 67 -2.88 -6.94 3.68
N ALA A 68 -3.79 -6.15 4.24
CA ALA A 68 -3.54 -5.37 5.45
C ALA A 68 -3.52 -6.26 6.69
N ASP A 69 -3.08 -5.70 7.81
CA ASP A 69 -3.35 -6.34 9.10
C ASP A 69 -4.85 -6.27 9.39
N ALA A 70 -5.43 -7.39 9.82
CA ALA A 70 -6.81 -7.43 10.23
C ALA A 70 -7.05 -6.67 11.54
N ASP A 71 -6.00 -6.42 12.33
CA ASP A 71 -6.07 -5.57 13.52
C ASP A 71 -5.73 -4.11 13.16
N PRO A 72 -6.73 -3.20 13.05
CA PRO A 72 -6.48 -1.78 12.81
C PRO A 72 -5.68 -1.12 13.96
N GLY A 73 -5.63 -1.75 15.15
CA GLY A 73 -4.78 -1.37 16.26
C GLY A 73 -3.29 -1.37 15.91
N LYS A 74 -2.87 -2.13 14.91
CA LYS A 74 -1.47 -2.20 14.47
C LYS A 74 -1.08 -1.19 13.39
N LEU A 75 -2.02 -0.39 12.86
CA LEU A 75 -1.67 0.76 12.04
C LEU A 75 -0.91 1.77 12.92
N PRO A 76 0.39 2.02 12.70
CA PRO A 76 1.20 2.81 13.63
C PRO A 76 0.77 4.28 13.65
N ASN A 77 0.45 4.85 12.49
CA ASN A 77 -0.11 6.19 12.40
C ASN A 77 -1.64 6.12 12.22
N LYS A 78 -2.37 6.44 13.29
CA LYS A 78 -3.86 6.45 13.33
C LYS A 78 -4.50 7.56 12.50
N GLN A 79 -3.70 8.50 12.03
CA GLN A 79 -4.15 9.63 11.21
C GLN A 79 -3.79 9.48 9.73
N ALA A 80 -3.14 8.38 9.34
CA ALA A 80 -2.75 8.09 7.96
C ALA A 80 -3.44 6.82 7.44
N GLU A 81 -3.50 6.71 6.12
CA GLU A 81 -4.05 5.57 5.41
C GLU A 81 -3.14 4.35 5.51
N TRP A 82 -3.65 3.17 5.12
CA TRP A 82 -2.84 1.95 5.02
C TRP A 82 -1.75 2.07 3.94
N ILE A 83 -2.08 2.64 2.78
CA ILE A 83 -1.14 2.87 1.69
C ILE A 83 -1.31 4.33 1.25
N THR A 84 -0.27 5.12 1.44
CA THR A 84 -0.24 6.52 1.01
C THR A 84 0.77 6.65 -0.12
N ILE A 85 0.34 7.24 -1.25
CA ILE A 85 1.23 7.58 -2.37
C ILE A 85 1.13 9.09 -2.60
N ASN A 86 2.18 9.83 -2.23
CA ASN A 86 2.15 11.30 -2.18
C ASN A 86 3.30 11.94 -2.97
N TYR A 87 3.07 13.14 -3.49
CA TYR A 87 4.06 13.91 -4.25
C TYR A 87 4.63 13.16 -5.46
N VAL A 88 3.78 12.39 -6.16
CA VAL A 88 4.15 11.62 -7.34
C VAL A 88 3.46 12.21 -8.57
N ASP A 89 4.23 12.45 -9.64
CA ASP A 89 3.73 12.89 -10.93
C ASP A 89 3.77 11.74 -11.95
N GLY A 90 2.68 11.50 -12.68
CA GLY A 90 2.60 10.41 -13.66
C GLY A 90 2.57 9.00 -13.05
N LEU A 91 1.90 8.81 -11.91
CA LEU A 91 1.62 7.48 -11.36
C LEU A 91 0.63 6.72 -12.26
N THR A 92 0.96 5.49 -12.61
CA THR A 92 0.00 4.53 -13.18
C THR A 92 -0.13 3.32 -12.27
N LEU A 93 -1.35 2.94 -11.87
CA LEU A 93 -1.61 1.69 -11.17
C LEU A 93 -2.19 0.69 -12.18
N THR A 94 -1.52 -0.45 -12.35
CA THR A 94 -1.91 -1.49 -13.31
C THR A 94 -1.87 -2.88 -12.68
N GLY A 95 -2.33 -3.88 -13.43
CA GLY A 95 -2.34 -5.28 -13.03
C GLY A 95 -3.76 -5.82 -12.80
N GLY A 96 -3.83 -7.06 -12.35
CA GLY A 96 -5.09 -7.77 -12.06
C GLY A 96 -5.19 -8.24 -10.61
N GLY A 97 -4.30 -7.74 -9.75
CA GLY A 97 -4.24 -8.09 -8.33
C GLY A 97 -5.29 -7.37 -7.48
N VAL A 98 -5.16 -7.54 -6.16
CA VAL A 98 -6.14 -7.07 -5.17
C VAL A 98 -5.44 -6.36 -4.02
N PHE A 99 -6.05 -5.28 -3.53
CA PHE A 99 -5.71 -4.67 -2.24
C PHE A 99 -6.82 -5.02 -1.24
N ASP A 100 -6.58 -6.00 -0.37
CA ASP A 100 -7.49 -6.42 0.68
C ASP A 100 -7.16 -5.68 1.99
N GLY A 101 -7.91 -4.61 2.25
CA GLY A 101 -7.75 -3.78 3.45
C GLY A 101 -8.27 -4.40 4.76
N LYS A 102 -8.81 -5.63 4.75
CA LYS A 102 -9.40 -6.30 5.93
C LYS A 102 -10.38 -5.44 6.73
N GLY A 103 -11.15 -4.57 6.05
CA GLY A 103 -11.94 -3.50 6.66
C GLY A 103 -13.01 -3.94 7.67
N GLN A 104 -13.49 -5.19 7.60
CA GLN A 104 -14.55 -5.69 8.49
C GLN A 104 -14.24 -5.51 9.98
N GLN A 105 -12.99 -5.70 10.39
CA GLN A 105 -12.59 -5.51 11.79
C GLN A 105 -12.46 -4.03 12.15
N ALA A 106 -12.01 -3.20 11.20
CA ALA A 106 -11.92 -1.76 11.39
C ALA A 106 -13.30 -1.11 11.58
N TRP A 107 -14.31 -1.55 10.84
CA TRP A 107 -15.68 -1.02 10.97
C TRP A 107 -16.27 -1.25 12.36
N LYS A 108 -16.01 -2.42 12.97
CA LYS A 108 -16.47 -2.75 14.33
C LYS A 108 -15.79 -1.89 15.41
N GLN A 109 -14.63 -1.33 15.12
CA GLN A 109 -13.82 -0.55 16.05
C GLN A 109 -13.96 0.96 15.83
N ASN A 110 -14.73 1.39 14.84
CA ASN A 110 -14.90 2.81 14.54
C ASN A 110 -15.85 3.47 15.55
N ASP A 111 -15.31 4.35 16.38
CA ASP A 111 -16.00 5.09 17.43
C ASP A 111 -16.08 6.60 17.16
N CYS A 112 -15.76 7.05 15.93
CA CYS A 112 -15.73 8.46 15.53
C CYS A 112 -17.07 9.20 15.65
N GLY A 113 -18.18 8.48 15.83
CA GLY A 113 -19.48 9.08 16.13
C GLY A 113 -19.60 9.63 17.56
N SER A 114 -18.74 9.18 18.48
CA SER A 114 -18.76 9.55 19.89
C SER A 114 -17.40 9.99 20.46
N ASN A 115 -16.30 9.68 19.77
CA ASN A 115 -14.94 10.01 20.19
C ASN A 115 -14.32 11.06 19.26
N THR A 116 -13.93 12.21 19.80
CA THR A 116 -13.31 13.31 19.04
C THR A 116 -11.85 13.04 18.66
N GLU A 117 -11.18 12.10 19.34
CA GLU A 117 -9.80 11.67 19.09
C GLU A 117 -9.76 10.28 18.43
N CYS A 118 -10.79 9.93 17.66
CA CYS A 118 -10.89 8.62 17.03
C CYS A 118 -9.81 8.42 15.95
N ALA A 119 -9.49 7.15 15.68
CA ALA A 119 -8.63 6.79 14.55
C ALA A 119 -9.39 6.93 13.22
N LYS A 120 -8.72 7.38 12.16
CA LYS A 120 -9.29 7.44 10.80
C LYS A 120 -9.36 6.04 10.19
N LEU A 121 -10.32 5.25 10.65
CA LEU A 121 -10.62 3.93 10.11
C LEU A 121 -11.52 4.04 8.87
N PRO A 122 -11.47 3.06 7.96
CA PRO A 122 -12.41 3.01 6.85
C PRO A 122 -13.85 3.08 7.37
N ILE A 123 -14.69 3.84 6.69
CA ILE A 123 -16.12 3.96 6.99
C ILE A 123 -16.90 3.14 5.97
N VAL A 124 -18.00 2.52 6.41
CA VAL A 124 -19.05 2.06 5.50
C VAL A 124 -20.09 3.16 5.48
N SER A 125 -20.35 3.79 4.33
CA SER A 125 -21.58 4.56 4.20
C SER A 125 -22.71 3.56 3.96
N GLU A 126 -23.52 3.28 4.97
CA GLU A 126 -24.82 2.68 4.71
C GLU A 126 -25.66 3.74 3.98
N THR A 127 -25.75 3.62 2.65
CA THR A 127 -26.79 4.25 1.87
C THR A 127 -27.72 3.14 1.41
N ILE A 128 -28.84 2.97 2.10
CA ILE A 128 -30.09 2.42 1.55
C ILE A 128 -31.22 3.30 2.05
#